data_AF-A0A315XDJ6-F1
#
_entry.id   AF-A0A315XDJ6-F1
#
_cell.length_a   1.000
_cell.length_b   1.000
_cell.length_c   1.000
_cell.angle_alpha   90.00
_cell.angle_beta   90.00
_cell.angle_gamma   90.00
#
_symmetry.space_group_name_H-M   'P 1'
#
loop_
_entity.id
_entity.type
_entity.pdbx_description
1 polymer ?
#
loop_
_entity_poly.entity_id
_entity_poly.type
_entity_poly.pdbx_seq_one_letter_code
_entity_poly.pdbx_strand_id
1 'polypeptide(L)' 'MDNDRRGGPRGGGRGFRPSGPREMHKATCADCKQETEVPFVPSGDRPVYCRECYQKHKPQRY' A
#
# COMPACT_ATOMS: atom_id res chain seq x y z
N MET A 1 -48.16 -9.64 -15.47
CA MET A 1 -47.53 -9.52 -16.79
C MET A 1 -47.86 -8.08 -17.20
N ASP A 2 -46.98 -7.08 -17.21
CA ASP A 2 -45.55 -7.00 -17.63
C ASP A 2 -44.94 -5.72 -16.96
N ASN A 3 -43.99 -5.79 -16.03
CA ASN A 3 -42.52 -5.77 -16.15
C ASN A 3 -41.87 -4.70 -17.07
N ASP A 4 -42.05 -3.41 -16.76
CA ASP A 4 -41.24 -2.31 -17.34
C ASP A 4 -40.35 -1.63 -16.29
N ARG A 5 -39.50 -2.44 -15.61
CA ARG A 5 -38.35 -2.00 -14.81
C ARG A 5 -37.21 -1.46 -15.70
N ARG A 6 -37.45 -0.39 -16.47
CA ARG A 6 -36.41 0.25 -17.30
C ARG A 6 -35.54 1.22 -16.48
N GLY A 7 -34.95 0.72 -15.39
CA GLY A 7 -33.84 1.34 -14.68
C GLY A 7 -32.55 0.69 -15.14
N GLY A 8 -31.91 1.26 -16.15
CA GLY A 8 -30.69 0.73 -16.75
C GLY A 8 -29.55 0.54 -15.73
N PRO A 9 -28.71 -0.50 -15.88
CA PRO A 9 -27.62 -0.76 -14.95
C PRO A 9 -26.55 0.29 -15.17
N ARG A 10 -26.52 1.33 -14.32
CA ARG A 10 -25.33 2.18 -14.17
C ARG A 10 -24.30 1.39 -13.38
N GLY A 11 -23.71 0.40 -14.07
CA GLY A 11 -22.48 -0.27 -13.69
C GLY A 11 -21.35 0.74 -13.61
N GLY A 12 -21.25 1.40 -12.46
CA GLY A 12 -20.07 2.17 -12.07
C GLY A 12 -19.03 1.22 -11.50
N GLY A 13 -18.52 0.31 -12.34
CA GLY A 13 -17.36 -0.51 -12.04
C GLY A 13 -16.17 0.42 -11.80
N ARG A 14 -15.95 0.80 -10.54
CA ARG A 14 -14.74 1.50 -10.11
C ARG A 14 -13.61 0.54 -10.44
N GLY A 15 -12.90 0.82 -11.53
CA GLY A 15 -11.78 0.04 -12.02
C GLY A 15 -10.85 -0.28 -10.87
N PHE A 16 -11.01 -1.48 -10.33
CA PHE A 16 -10.07 -2.10 -9.43
C PHE A 16 -8.87 -2.40 -10.33
N ARG A 17 -8.04 -1.38 -10.59
CA ARG A 17 -6.73 -1.61 -11.17
C ARG A 17 -6.07 -2.57 -10.18
N PRO A 18 -5.82 -3.84 -10.54
CA PRO A 18 -5.03 -4.68 -9.68
C PRO A 18 -3.70 -3.94 -9.58
N SER A 19 -3.44 -3.35 -8.43
CA SER A 19 -2.09 -2.96 -8.05
C SER A 19 -1.31 -4.26 -8.23
N GLY A 20 -0.54 -4.38 -9.31
CA GLY A 20 0.21 -5.59 -9.62
C GLY A 20 1.00 -6.03 -8.37
N PRO A 21 1.34 -7.33 -8.27
CA PRO A 21 2.09 -7.85 -7.13
C PRO A 21 3.32 -6.96 -6.92
N ARG A 22 3.34 -6.26 -5.78
CA ARG A 22 4.44 -5.38 -5.41
C ARG A 22 5.58 -6.29 -5.03
N GLU A 23 6.72 -6.19 -5.71
CA GLU A 23 7.91 -6.93 -5.30
C GLU A 23 8.32 -6.44 -3.91
N MET A 24 8.32 -7.36 -2.96
CA MET A 24 8.72 -7.11 -1.59
C MET A 24 10.21 -7.43 -1.48
N HIS A 25 11.01 -6.43 -1.14
CA HIS A 25 12.45 -6.57 -0.94
C HIS A 25 12.76 -6.69 0.55
N LYS A 26 13.67 -7.61 0.89
CA LYS A 26 14.21 -7.71 2.25
C LYS A 26 15.12 -6.52 2.53
N ALA A 27 14.88 -5.86 3.65
CA ALA A 27 15.66 -4.73 4.12
C ALA A 27 15.85 -4.79 5.64
N THR A 28 16.90 -4.14 6.13
CA THR A 28 17.20 -4.06 7.56
C THR A 28 16.76 -2.71 8.10
N CYS A 29 16.02 -2.70 9.21
CA CYS A 29 15.60 -1.46 9.85
C CYS A 29 16.82 -0.71 10.42
N ALA A 30 16.96 0.59 10.12
CA ALA A 30 18.06 1.41 10.59
C ALA A 30 18.04 1.66 12.12
N ASP A 31 16.86 1.67 12.73
CA ASP A 31 16.69 1.86 14.19
C ASP A 31 16.84 0.56 14.97
N CYS A 32 15.94 -0.40 14.73
CA CYS A 32 15.87 -1.63 15.53
C CYS A 32 16.66 -2.80 14.95
N LYS A 33 17.27 -2.63 13.76
CA LYS A 33 18.09 -3.65 13.08
C LYS A 33 17.38 -4.97 12.76
N GLN A 34 16.04 -4.98 12.82
CA GLN A 34 15.25 -6.15 12.44
C GLN A 34 15.13 -6.28 10.92
N GLU A 35 14.97 -7.51 10.44
CA GLU A 35 14.64 -7.79 9.04
C GLU A 35 13.18 -7.42 8.75
N THR A 36 12.94 -6.72 7.65
CA THR A 36 11.60 -6.29 7.24
C THR A 36 11.46 -6.36 5.71
N GLU A 37 10.22 -6.53 5.25
CA GLU A 37 9.91 -6.59 3.83
C GLU A 37 9.30 -5.26 3.39
N VAL A 38 9.94 -4.59 2.45
CA VAL A 38 9.54 -3.27 1.95
C VAL A 38 9.22 -3.32 0.46
N PRO A 39 8.20 -2.58 -0.02
CA PRO A 39 7.80 -2.57 -1.43
C PRO A 39 8.69 -1.68 -2.30
N PHE A 40 9.89 -1.32 -1.83
CA PHE A 40 10.84 -0.46 -2.51
C PHE A 40 12.25 -1.03 -2.35
N VAL A 41 13.11 -0.80 -3.34
CA VAL A 41 14.50 -1.28 -3.29
C VAL A 41 15.27 -0.49 -2.22
N PRO A 42 15.88 -1.15 -1.22
CA PRO A 42 16.73 -0.48 -0.24
C PRO A 42 18.05 -0.05 -0.90
N SER A 43 18.16 1.22 -1.31
CA SER A 43 19.36 1.73 -2.00
C SER A 43 20.58 1.98 -1.08
N GLY A 44 20.42 1.86 0.24
CA GLY A 44 21.49 2.18 1.21
C GLY A 44 21.70 3.69 1.42
N ASP A 45 21.36 4.53 0.44
CA ASP A 45 21.38 5.99 0.55
C ASP A 45 20.31 6.54 1.52
N ARG A 46 19.22 5.79 1.72
CA ARG A 46 18.09 6.17 2.56
C ARG A 46 17.88 5.14 3.68
N PRO A 47 17.70 5.56 4.94
CA PRO A 47 17.43 4.64 6.03
C PRO A 47 16.08 3.97 5.82
N VAL A 48 16.06 2.64 5.93
CA VAL A 48 14.83 1.86 5.90
C VAL A 48 14.31 1.71 7.32
N TYR A 49 13.02 1.93 7.50
CA TYR A 49 12.36 1.78 8.79
C TYR A 49 11.27 0.71 8.71
N CYS A 50 11.19 -0.13 9.73
CA CYS A 50 10.06 -1.04 9.89
C CYS A 50 8.76 -0.24 10.13
N ARG A 51 7.61 -0.91 10.02
CA ARG A 51 6.29 -0.28 10.22
C ARG A 51 6.21 0.49 11.54
N GLU A 52 6.81 -0.04 12.60
CA GLU A 52 6.79 0.56 13.94
C GLU A 52 7.70 1.77 14.05
N CYS A 53 8.97 1.66 13.63
CA CYS A 53 9.91 2.80 13.62
C CYS A 53 9.41 3.91 12.70
N TYR A 54 8.86 3.57 11.53
CA TYR A 54 8.28 4.54 10.62
C TYR A 54 7.11 5.30 11.25
N GLN A 55 6.25 4.62 12.03
CA GLN A 55 5.18 5.30 12.77
C GLN A 55 5.71 6.26 13.82
N LYS A 56 6.79 5.92 14.53
CA LYS A 56 7.44 6.80 15.51
C LYS A 56 8.10 8.03 14.86
N HIS A 57 8.64 7.87 13.65
CA HIS A 57 9.27 8.94 12.88
C HIS A 57 8.29 9.80 12.09
N LYS A 58 7.01 9.42 11.96
CA LYS A 58 6.03 10.25 11.27
C LYS A 58 5.85 11.54 12.07
N PRO A 59 6.11 12.72 11.46
CA PRO A 59 5.77 13.97 12.11
C PRO A 59 4.25 13.96 12.35
N GLN A 60 3.86 14.24 13.59
CA GLN A 60 2.46 14.44 13.95
C GLN A 60 1.93 15.54 13.03
N ARG A 61 1.02 15.16 12.13
CA ARG A 61 0.29 16.13 11.32
C ARG A 61 -0.71 16.76 12.27
N TYR A 62 -0.37 17.94 12.77
CA TYR A 62 -1.29 18.80 13.51
C TYR A 62 -2.33 19.40 12.57
#